data_AF-A0A5A7RPL2-F1
#
_entry.id   AF-A0A5A7RPL2-F1
#
_cell.length_a   1.000
_cell.length_b   1.000
_cell.length_c   1.000
_cell.angle_alpha   90.00
_cell.angle_beta   90.00
_cell.angle_gamma   90.00
#
_symmetry.space_group_name_H-M   'P 1'
#
loop_
_entity.id
_entity.type
_entity.pdbx_description
1 polymer ?
#
loop_
_entity_poly.entity_id
_entity_poly.type
_entity_poly.pdbx_seq_one_letter_code
_entity_poly.pdbx_strand_id
1 'polypeptide(L)'
;ISDVWTDIHRIRHKKRRDEHPCQLPIPLLERLILMTTDEGDIILDPFVGTGTTAIAAKRLGRKYIAIDIDPKYVEMTKKKLESIQPTKINGCYVSIYLGKIVTVRDKDWEKVEKAFIIPPDIKEVEKREIKLKKHPDVSSLFEYYGENDHD
;
A
#
# COMPACT_ATOMS: atom_id res chain seq x y z
N ILE A 1 17.91 -2.91 8.67
CA ILE A 1 17.20 -2.06 7.69
C ILE A 1 18.15 -0.95 7.24
N SER A 2 18.25 -0.72 5.93
CA SER A 2 18.97 0.42 5.35
C SER A 2 18.10 1.68 5.42
N ASP A 3 18.72 2.86 5.53
CA ASP A 3 18.09 4.18 5.39
C ASP A 3 18.02 4.64 3.92
N VAL A 4 18.61 3.89 2.99
CA VAL A 4 18.49 4.09 1.55
C VAL A 4 17.55 3.05 0.95
N TRP A 5 16.43 3.50 0.37
CA TRP A 5 15.44 2.66 -0.31
C TRP A 5 15.44 2.93 -1.82
N THR A 6 15.67 1.88 -2.61
CA THR A 6 15.81 1.96 -4.08
C THR A 6 14.65 1.34 -4.84
N ASP A 7 13.70 0.71 -4.15
CA ASP A 7 12.63 -0.13 -4.70
C ASP A 7 11.28 0.58 -4.85
N ILE A 8 11.10 1.74 -4.19
CA ILE A 8 9.88 2.56 -4.31
C ILE A 8 10.19 3.82 -5.13
N HIS A 9 9.67 3.87 -6.35
CA HIS A 9 9.90 4.99 -7.27
C HIS A 9 8.79 6.04 -7.22
N ARG A 10 9.14 7.28 -7.61
CA ARG A 10 8.17 8.37 -7.80
C ARG A 10 7.13 7.99 -8.87
N ILE A 11 5.91 8.51 -8.72
CA ILE A 11 4.83 8.31 -9.68
C ILE A 11 5.16 9.04 -11.00
N ARG A 12 5.52 8.30 -12.05
CA ARG A 12 5.87 8.85 -13.38
C ARG A 12 4.68 8.87 -14.35
N HIS A 13 3.84 7.83 -14.31
CA HIS A 13 2.76 7.66 -15.27
C HIS A 13 1.58 8.59 -14.96
N LYS A 14 1.16 9.39 -15.96
CA LYS A 14 0.05 10.34 -15.83
C LYS A 14 -1.26 9.68 -15.38
N LYS A 15 -1.53 8.44 -15.82
CA LYS A 15 -2.72 7.65 -15.41
C LYS A 15 -2.86 7.49 -13.89
N ARG A 16 -1.74 7.47 -13.17
CA ARG A 16 -1.68 7.21 -11.71
C ARG A 16 -1.40 8.47 -10.91
N ARG A 17 -1.18 9.60 -11.58
CA ARG A 17 -1.07 10.90 -10.93
C ARG A 17 -2.45 11.47 -10.71
N ASP A 18 -2.66 12.05 -9.54
CA ASP A 18 -3.78 12.95 -9.33
C ASP A 18 -3.39 14.40 -9.67
N GLU A 19 -4.29 15.33 -9.36
CA GLU A 19 -4.08 16.76 -9.58
C GLU A 19 -3.01 17.36 -8.67
N HIS A 20 -2.55 16.65 -7.63
CA HIS A 20 -1.54 17.17 -6.72
C HIS A 20 -0.14 17.10 -7.36
N PRO A 21 0.58 18.22 -7.48
CA PRO A 21 1.87 18.25 -8.18
C PRO A 21 2.94 17.39 -7.51
N CYS A 22 2.84 17.19 -6.20
CA CYS A 22 3.81 16.49 -5.36
C CYS A 22 3.23 15.23 -4.70
N GLN A 23 2.37 14.49 -5.39
CA GLN A 23 1.79 13.25 -4.87
C GLN A 23 2.88 12.22 -4.51
N LEU A 24 2.86 11.73 -3.27
CA LEU A 24 3.74 10.66 -2.81
C LEU A 24 3.20 9.28 -3.22
N PRO A 25 4.07 8.29 -3.51
CA PRO A 25 3.64 6.91 -3.73
C PRO A 25 3.00 6.30 -2.48
N ILE A 26 1.82 5.70 -2.60
CA ILE A 26 1.16 4.95 -1.51
C ILE A 26 2.09 3.92 -0.83
N PRO A 27 2.84 3.05 -1.56
CA PRO A 27 3.69 2.05 -0.90
C PRO A 27 4.78 2.66 0.00
N LEU A 28 5.18 3.92 -0.26
CA LEU A 28 6.14 4.61 0.61
C LEU A 28 5.52 4.89 2.00
N LEU A 29 4.30 5.43 2.02
CA LEU A 29 3.58 5.72 3.26
C LEU A 29 3.19 4.44 3.99
N GLU A 30 2.77 3.41 3.26
CA GLU A 30 2.46 2.11 3.85
C GLU A 30 3.68 1.49 4.55
N ARG A 31 4.87 1.57 3.93
CA ARG A 31 6.11 1.12 4.55
C ARG A 31 6.41 1.87 5.85
N LEU A 32 6.32 3.19 5.83
CA LEU A 32 6.54 4.04 7.01
C LEU A 32 5.57 3.71 8.15
N ILE A 33 4.28 3.54 7.83
CA ILE A 33 3.24 3.21 8.82
C ILE A 33 3.47 1.82 9.42
N LEU A 34 3.77 0.81 8.59
CA LEU A 34 4.06 -0.55 9.08
C LEU A 34 5.29 -0.61 9.98
N MET A 35 6.29 0.24 9.72
CA MET A 35 7.53 0.29 10.52
C MET A 35 7.34 0.99 11.87
N THR A 36 6.40 1.93 11.99
CA THR A 36 6.36 2.86 13.13
C THR A 36 5.10 2.78 13.99
N THR A 37 4.10 1.98 13.60
CA THR A 37 2.80 1.90 14.29
C THR A 37 2.24 0.49 14.31
N ASP A 38 1.24 0.26 15.16
CA ASP A 38 0.42 -0.96 15.19
C ASP A 38 -1.02 -0.73 14.72
N GLU A 39 -1.78 -1.82 14.59
CA GLU A 39 -3.19 -1.77 14.20
C GLU A 39 -4.00 -0.91 15.18
N GLY A 40 -4.88 -0.06 14.64
CA GLY A 40 -5.74 0.80 15.45
C GLY A 40 -5.12 2.13 15.90
N ASP A 41 -3.79 2.31 15.76
CA ASP A 41 -3.11 3.58 16.03
C ASP A 41 -3.64 4.71 15.13
N ILE A 42 -3.41 5.96 15.56
CA ILE A 42 -3.85 7.15 14.83
C ILE A 42 -2.65 7.78 14.11
N ILE A 43 -2.79 7.98 12.79
CA ILE A 43 -1.83 8.72 11.97
C ILE A 43 -2.30 10.16 11.80
N LEU A 44 -1.46 11.13 12.15
CA LEU A 44 -1.72 12.55 11.87
C LEU A 44 -0.91 12.99 10.65
N ASP A 45 -1.59 13.58 9.67
CA ASP A 45 -0.95 14.28 8.55
C ASP A 45 -1.58 15.68 8.40
N PRO A 46 -0.86 16.74 8.80
CA PRO A 46 -1.37 18.11 8.70
C PRO A 46 -1.25 18.72 7.28
N PHE A 47 -0.67 17.99 6.31
CA PHE A 47 -0.44 18.43 4.94
C PHE A 47 -0.80 17.32 3.94
N VAL A 48 -1.98 16.73 4.12
CA VAL A 48 -2.33 15.45 3.49
C VAL A 48 -2.45 15.53 1.96
N GLY A 49 -2.63 16.73 1.39
CA GLY A 49 -2.90 16.93 -0.01
C GLY A 49 -4.10 16.10 -0.46
N THR A 50 -3.90 15.30 -1.50
CA THR A 50 -4.92 14.42 -2.08
C THR A 50 -5.02 13.05 -1.41
N GLY A 51 -4.49 12.89 -0.19
CA GLY A 51 -4.91 11.83 0.72
C GLY A 51 -4.00 10.62 0.85
N THR A 52 -2.77 10.64 0.32
CA THR A 52 -1.90 9.44 0.29
C THR A 52 -1.72 8.81 1.68
N THR A 53 -1.47 9.63 2.71
CA THR A 53 -1.28 9.14 4.09
C THR A 53 -2.58 8.56 4.67
N ALA A 54 -3.72 9.20 4.46
CA ALA A 54 -5.02 8.71 4.92
C ALA A 54 -5.41 7.39 4.25
N ILE A 55 -5.14 7.26 2.95
CA ILE A 55 -5.38 6.04 2.18
C ILE A 55 -4.49 4.91 2.73
N ALA A 56 -3.20 5.15 2.90
CA ALA A 56 -2.27 4.17 3.46
C ALA A 56 -2.67 3.73 4.87
N ALA A 57 -3.03 4.68 5.74
CA ALA A 57 -3.51 4.39 7.09
C ALA A 57 -4.77 3.51 7.06
N LYS A 58 -5.79 3.87 6.27
CA LYS A 58 -7.03 3.10 6.15
C LYS A 58 -6.78 1.67 5.64
N ARG A 59 -5.94 1.52 4.61
CA ARG A 59 -5.56 0.21 4.06
C ARG A 59 -4.88 -0.68 5.11
N LEU A 60 -4.04 -0.08 5.95
CA LEU A 60 -3.32 -0.77 7.01
C LEU A 60 -4.08 -0.83 8.34
N GLY A 61 -5.36 -0.45 8.37
CA GLY A 61 -6.17 -0.54 9.60
C GLY A 61 -5.75 0.41 10.71
N ARG A 62 -5.11 1.52 10.36
CA ARG A 62 -4.88 2.64 11.26
C ARG A 62 -6.02 3.64 11.12
N LYS A 63 -6.32 4.33 12.21
CA LYS A 63 -7.12 5.55 12.19
C LYS A 63 -6.27 6.69 11.62
N TYR A 64 -6.90 7.77 11.19
CA TYR A 64 -6.17 8.92 10.66
C TYR A 64 -6.87 10.23 10.97
N ILE A 65 -6.07 11.28 11.10
CA ILE A 65 -6.46 12.69 11.08
C ILE A 65 -5.70 13.32 9.93
N ALA A 66 -6.44 13.76 8.92
CA ALA A 66 -5.90 14.26 7.66
C ALA A 66 -6.40 15.69 7.46
N ILE A 67 -5.46 16.64 7.38
CA ILE A 67 -5.76 18.06 7.29
C ILE A 67 -5.10 18.60 6.03
N ASP A 68 -5.82 19.47 5.33
CA ASP A 68 -5.26 20.32 4.29
C ASP A 68 -5.97 21.68 4.33
N ILE A 69 -5.27 22.72 3.90
CA ILE A 69 -5.83 24.07 3.80
C ILE A 69 -6.72 24.22 2.56
N ASP A 70 -6.43 23.47 1.49
CA ASP A 70 -7.23 23.51 0.27
C ASP A 70 -8.47 22.60 0.42
N PRO A 71 -9.69 23.16 0.46
CA PRO A 71 -10.91 22.35 0.58
C PRO A 71 -11.10 21.38 -0.59
N LYS A 72 -10.52 21.65 -1.78
CA LYS A 72 -10.58 20.73 -2.92
C LYS A 72 -9.78 19.45 -2.65
N TYR A 73 -8.63 19.57 -2.00
CA TYR A 73 -7.78 18.44 -1.62
C TYR A 73 -8.45 17.58 -0.55
N VAL A 74 -9.12 18.22 0.41
CA VAL A 74 -9.95 17.52 1.41
C VAL A 74 -11.09 16.74 0.73
N GLU A 75 -11.80 17.34 -0.21
CA GLU A 75 -12.92 16.69 -0.90
C GLU A 75 -12.47 15.51 -1.78
N MET A 76 -11.39 15.68 -2.54
CA MET A 76 -10.78 14.57 -3.29
C MET A 76 -10.35 13.43 -2.38
N THR A 77 -9.74 13.75 -1.24
CA THR A 77 -9.33 12.75 -0.25
C THR A 77 -10.52 11.95 0.27
N LYS A 78 -11.61 12.62 0.66
CA LYS A 78 -12.86 11.96 1.10
C LYS A 78 -13.39 11.01 0.04
N LYS A 79 -13.54 11.48 -1.20
CA LYS A 79 -14.04 10.65 -2.31
C LYS A 79 -13.17 9.43 -2.56
N LYS A 80 -11.84 9.57 -2.54
CA LYS A 80 -10.94 8.42 -2.68
C LYS A 80 -11.14 7.43 -1.55
N LEU A 81 -11.28 7.89 -0.31
CA LEU A 81 -11.42 7.04 0.87
C LEU A 81 -12.68 6.18 0.86
N GLU A 82 -13.76 6.59 0.18
CA GLU A 82 -15.01 5.81 0.10
C GLU A 82 -14.81 4.41 -0.48
N SER A 83 -13.95 4.26 -1.49
CA SER A 83 -13.68 2.98 -2.16
C SER A 83 -12.51 2.20 -1.57
N ILE A 84 -11.76 2.78 -0.62
CA ILE A 84 -10.60 2.10 -0.02
C ILE A 84 -11.04 1.01 0.95
N GLN A 85 -10.49 -0.19 0.75
CA GLN A 85 -10.62 -1.33 1.64
C GLN A 85 -9.31 -1.66 2.35
N PRO A 86 -9.37 -2.24 3.56
CA PRO A 86 -8.22 -2.82 4.23
C PRO A 86 -7.47 -3.83 3.35
N THR A 87 -6.14 -3.85 3.42
CA THR A 87 -5.29 -4.79 2.70
C THR A 87 -4.72 -5.81 3.68
N LYS A 88 -5.40 -6.96 3.76
CA LYS A 88 -5.04 -8.07 4.65
C LYS A 88 -4.72 -9.34 3.88
N ILE A 89 -3.82 -10.15 4.43
CA ILE A 89 -3.59 -11.54 4.03
C ILE A 89 -3.52 -12.37 5.32
N ASN A 90 -4.37 -13.38 5.44
CA ASN A 90 -4.44 -14.23 6.63
C ASN A 90 -4.56 -13.42 7.93
N GLY A 91 -5.32 -12.32 7.89
CA GLY A 91 -5.53 -11.41 9.01
C GLY A 91 -4.42 -10.37 9.25
N CYS A 92 -3.29 -10.46 8.55
CA CYS A 92 -2.17 -9.52 8.69
C CYS A 92 -2.25 -8.39 7.68
N TYR A 93 -2.02 -7.15 8.13
CA TYR A 93 -1.92 -6.00 7.24
C TYR A 93 -0.63 -6.03 6.42
N VAL A 94 -0.77 -5.86 5.10
CA VAL A 94 0.34 -5.89 4.16
C VAL A 94 0.23 -4.73 3.17
N SER A 95 1.38 -4.20 2.74
CA SER A 95 1.44 -3.22 1.66
C SER A 95 1.39 -3.94 0.32
N ILE A 96 0.40 -3.58 -0.51
CA ILE A 96 0.18 -4.15 -1.84
C ILE A 96 0.13 -3.01 -2.87
N TYR A 97 0.85 -3.15 -3.97
CA TYR A 97 0.85 -2.15 -5.02
C TYR A 97 0.92 -2.83 -6.38
N LEU A 98 -0.02 -2.49 -7.27
CA LEU A 98 -0.14 -3.08 -8.61
C LEU A 98 -0.16 -4.62 -8.60
N GLY A 99 -0.91 -5.19 -7.64
CA GLY A 99 -1.04 -6.64 -7.47
C GLY A 99 0.18 -7.34 -6.86
N LYS A 100 1.22 -6.59 -6.46
CA LYS A 100 2.44 -7.11 -5.84
C LYS A 100 2.51 -6.72 -4.37
N ILE A 101 3.03 -7.60 -3.53
CA ILE A 101 3.30 -7.24 -2.13
C ILE A 101 4.63 -6.49 -2.07
N VAL A 102 4.62 -5.31 -1.46
CA VAL A 102 5.76 -4.40 -1.41
C VAL A 102 6.41 -4.38 -0.03
N THR A 103 5.61 -4.47 1.03
CA THR A 103 6.10 -4.47 2.41
C THR A 103 5.27 -5.41 3.28
N VAL A 104 5.95 -6.26 4.02
CA VAL A 104 5.42 -7.14 5.07
C VAL A 104 6.28 -6.90 6.31
N ARG A 105 5.70 -7.00 7.51
CA ARG A 105 6.48 -6.96 8.75
C ARG A 105 7.03 -8.35 9.04
N ASP A 106 8.25 -8.43 9.53
CA ASP A 106 8.90 -9.72 9.87
C ASP A 106 8.02 -10.59 10.79
N LYS A 107 7.38 -9.98 11.79
CA LYS A 107 6.47 -10.66 12.74
C LYS A 107 5.23 -11.28 12.08
N ASP A 108 4.87 -10.82 10.88
CA ASP A 108 3.70 -11.28 10.14
C ASP A 108 4.07 -12.33 9.07
N TRP A 109 5.38 -12.57 8.82
CA TRP A 109 5.86 -13.39 7.70
C TRP A 109 5.30 -14.81 7.68
N GLU A 110 5.35 -15.54 8.79
CA GLU A 110 4.87 -16.95 8.87
C GLU A 110 3.38 -17.10 8.48
N LYS A 111 2.59 -16.05 8.70
CA LYS A 111 1.17 -16.03 8.32
C LYS A 111 0.99 -15.68 6.85
N VAL A 112 1.80 -14.76 6.33
CA VAL A 112 1.67 -14.26 4.96
C VAL A 112 2.33 -15.20 3.95
N GLU A 113 3.43 -15.87 4.28
CA GLU A 113 4.21 -16.73 3.35
C GLU A 113 3.36 -17.81 2.67
N LYS A 114 2.35 -18.33 3.39
CA LYS A 114 1.43 -19.38 2.91
C LYS A 114 0.58 -18.93 1.73
N ALA A 115 0.35 -17.62 1.61
CA ALA A 115 -0.38 -17.01 0.51
C ALA A 115 0.45 -16.94 -0.78
N PHE A 116 1.76 -17.18 -0.73
CA PHE A 116 2.63 -17.08 -1.89
C PHE A 116 2.95 -18.43 -2.53
N ILE A 117 3.30 -18.36 -3.82
CA ILE A 117 4.04 -19.39 -4.54
C ILE A 117 5.51 -18.96 -4.51
N ILE A 118 6.27 -19.56 -3.59
CA ILE A 118 7.71 -19.32 -3.44
C ILE A 118 8.44 -20.43 -4.19
N PRO A 119 9.42 -20.11 -5.05
CA PRO A 119 10.29 -21.12 -5.66
C PRO A 119 10.93 -22.00 -4.58
N PRO A 120 10.93 -23.33 -4.72
CA PRO A 120 11.47 -24.23 -3.70
C PRO A 120 12.99 -24.12 -3.55
N ASP A 121 13.69 -23.66 -4.60
CA ASP A 121 15.12 -23.34 -4.57
C ASP A 121 15.30 -21.85 -4.31
N ILE A 122 16.02 -21.51 -3.25
CA ILE A 122 16.33 -20.12 -2.87
C ILE A 122 17.13 -19.38 -3.96
N LYS A 123 17.94 -20.09 -4.76
CA LYS A 123 18.70 -19.51 -5.88
C LYS A 123 17.80 -19.07 -7.04
N GLU A 124 16.57 -19.57 -7.09
CA GLU A 124 15.58 -19.19 -8.10
C GLU A 124 14.72 -18.00 -7.66
N VAL A 125 14.76 -17.60 -6.37
CA VAL A 125 14.01 -16.45 -5.84
C VAL A 125 14.48 -15.14 -6.48
N GLU A 126 15.76 -15.02 -6.81
CA GLU A 126 16.29 -13.86 -7.54
C GLU A 126 15.90 -13.85 -9.03
N LYS A 127 15.50 -15.00 -9.59
CA LYS A 127 15.18 -15.17 -11.01
C LYS A 127 13.69 -15.24 -11.30
N ARG A 128 12.88 -15.54 -10.28
CA ARG A 128 11.44 -15.75 -10.41
C ARG A 128 10.70 -14.89 -9.42
N GLU A 129 9.70 -14.17 -9.92
CA GLU A 129 8.83 -13.36 -9.09
C GLU A 129 8.02 -14.23 -8.12
N ILE A 130 8.02 -13.86 -6.84
CA ILE A 130 7.15 -14.46 -5.84
C ILE A 130 5.72 -14.04 -6.16
N LYS A 131 4.90 -15.00 -6.59
CA LYS A 131 3.51 -14.73 -6.98
C LYS A 131 2.57 -14.94 -5.80
N LEU A 132 1.63 -14.03 -5.64
CA LEU A 132 0.50 -14.22 -4.74
C LEU A 132 -0.43 -15.28 -5.34
N LYS A 133 -0.80 -16.32 -4.58
CA LYS A 133 -1.89 -17.22 -4.97
C LYS A 133 -3.15 -16.37 -5.09
N LYS A 134 -4.06 -16.68 -6.02
CA LYS A 134 -5.39 -16.02 -6.06
C LYS A 134 -6.01 -16.15 -4.65
N HIS A 135 -6.11 -15.05 -3.92
CA HIS A 135 -6.49 -15.03 -2.53
C HIS A 135 -7.75 -14.17 -2.36
N PRO A 136 -8.81 -14.66 -1.70
CA PRO A 136 -10.10 -13.97 -1.61
C PRO A 136 -9.97 -12.54 -1.05
N ASP A 137 -9.15 -12.38 -0.01
CA ASP A 137 -8.97 -11.11 0.72
C ASP A 137 -8.33 -9.98 -0.10
N VAL A 138 -7.77 -10.28 -1.27
CA VAL A 138 -7.09 -9.29 -2.14
C VAL A 138 -7.78 -9.11 -3.49
N SER A 139 -8.92 -9.77 -3.72
CA SER A 139 -9.66 -9.68 -4.99
C SER A 139 -10.10 -8.24 -5.32
N SER A 140 -10.64 -7.51 -4.34
CA SER A 140 -11.03 -6.10 -4.48
C SER A 140 -9.85 -5.14 -4.75
N LEU A 141 -8.64 -5.60 -4.43
CA LEU A 141 -7.39 -4.86 -4.64
C LEU A 141 -6.98 -4.88 -6.11
N PHE A 142 -7.22 -5.99 -6.82
CA PHE A 142 -7.04 -6.07 -8.27
C PHE A 142 -8.08 -5.21 -9.00
N GLU A 143 -9.30 -5.10 -8.45
CA GLU A 143 -10.33 -4.20 -8.99
C GLU A 143 -9.96 -2.72 -8.83
N TYR A 144 -9.33 -2.34 -7.70
CA TYR A 144 -8.87 -0.96 -7.46
C TYR A 144 -7.83 -0.47 -8.47
N TYR A 145 -6.89 -1.35 -8.86
CA TYR A 145 -5.86 -1.02 -9.85
C TYR A 145 -6.32 -1.30 -11.30
N GLY A 146 -7.36 -2.12 -11.49
CA GLY A 146 -7.86 -2.58 -12.80
C GLY A 146 -7.01 -3.71 -13.39
N GLU A 147 -7.64 -4.62 -14.16
CA GLU A 147 -6.99 -5.82 -14.71
C GLU A 147 -5.80 -5.55 -15.65
N ASN A 148 -5.68 -4.32 -16.17
CA ASN A 148 -4.65 -3.92 -17.14
C ASN A 148 -3.46 -3.15 -16.52
N ASP A 149 -3.32 -3.15 -15.20
CA ASP A 149 -2.28 -2.37 -14.50
C ASP A 149 -0.99 -3.17 -14.21
N HIS A 150 -0.86 -4.36 -14.80
CA HIS A 150 0.24 -5.31 -14.61
C HIS A 150 1.45 -5.14 -15.55
N ASP A 151 1.46 -4.11 -16.40
CA ASP A 151 2.58 -3.77 -17.30
C ASP A 151 3.72 -3.00 -16.59
#